data_AF-A0A9X1WZV1-F1
#
_entry.id   AF-A0A9X1WZV1-F1
#
_cell.length_a   1.000
_cell.length_b   1.000
_cell.length_c   1.000
_cell.angle_alpha   90.00
_cell.angle_beta   90.00
_cell.angle_gamma   90.00
#
_symmetry.space_group_name_H-M   'P 1'
#
loop_
_entity.id
_entity.type
_entity.pdbx_description
1 polymer ?
#
loop_
_entity_poly.entity_id
_entity_poly.type
_entity_poly.pdbx_seq_one_letter_code
_entity_poly.pdbx_strand_id
1 'polypeptide(L)'
;MIKQNIKTTLGSITLSVPDQLGEISLGQLIAMQAKENLSDMEAIEILSGTPLTELQNIKNPGDLDIFNAPLLALSAAIKNLYTSDSLPSTVSFRINGRNKTIKVATNLGVEPAGAYFAARDIITDEITRHIEQYGEEDWKSSFNPSLNSCALILAHYFYCVATGLPYSEQQAEEFAEQVKQLAFTDALPIAKYFFLSYPNLSKPKTGFWQRVQLRWKKRPELSLFKNLATSILLTR
;
A
#
# COMPACT_ATOMS: atom_id res chain seq x y z
N MET A 1 7.16 -20.76 9.15
CA MET A 1 8.48 -20.13 8.99
C MET A 1 9.56 -21.18 9.13
N ILE A 2 10.44 -21.27 8.13
CA ILE A 2 11.61 -22.14 8.18
C ILE A 2 12.77 -21.38 8.83
N LYS A 3 13.34 -21.96 9.89
CA LYS A 3 14.49 -21.40 10.60
C LYS A 3 15.72 -22.25 10.36
N GLN A 4 16.81 -21.62 9.95
CA GLN A 4 18.08 -22.29 9.70
C GLN A 4 19.23 -21.49 10.35
N ASN A 5 20.09 -22.18 11.09
CA ASN A 5 21.33 -21.59 11.59
C ASN A 5 22.42 -21.74 10.53
N ILE A 6 22.95 -20.62 10.04
CA ILE A 6 23.97 -20.58 8.99
C ILE A 6 25.26 -20.02 9.55
N LYS A 7 26.39 -20.65 9.20
CA LYS A 7 27.71 -20.19 9.62
C LYS A 7 28.19 -19.06 8.73
N THR A 8 28.63 -17.97 9.35
CA THR A 8 29.23 -16.83 8.67
C THR A 8 30.73 -16.74 8.96
N THR A 9 31.42 -15.86 8.24
CA THR A 9 32.81 -15.47 8.51
C THR A 9 32.98 -14.84 9.91
N LEU A 10 31.93 -14.21 10.43
CA LEU A 10 31.91 -13.48 11.71
C LEU A 10 31.27 -14.28 12.86
N GLY A 11 30.68 -15.45 12.60
CA GLY A 11 30.00 -16.26 13.62
C GLY A 11 28.92 -17.16 13.03
N SER A 12 27.69 -17.03 13.53
CA SER A 12 26.50 -17.72 13.03
C SER A 12 25.29 -16.81 13.06
N ILE A 13 24.46 -16.86 12.02
CA ILE A 13 23.19 -16.14 11.93
C ILE A 13 22.03 -17.15 11.88
N THR A 14 20.89 -16.79 12.44
CA THR A 14 19.66 -17.58 12.32
C THR A 14 18.78 -16.91 11.27
N LEU A 15 18.70 -17.50 10.08
CA LEU A 15 17.77 -17.04 9.06
C LEU A 15 16.38 -17.62 9.32
N SER A 16 15.36 -16.79 9.18
CA SER A 16 13.96 -17.18 9.30
C SER A 16 13.22 -16.74 8.05
N VAL A 17 12.90 -17.66 7.15
CA VAL A 17 12.21 -17.35 5.89
C VAL A 17 10.76 -17.84 5.98
N PRO A 18 9.78 -17.06 5.49
CA PRO A 18 8.40 -17.51 5.36
C PRO A 18 8.30 -18.83 4.57
N ASP A 19 7.45 -19.75 5.03
CA ASP A 19 7.10 -20.97 4.28
C ASP A 19 5.64 -21.01 3.83
N GLN A 20 4.85 -20.06 4.33
CA GLN A 20 3.43 -19.89 4.00
C GLN A 20 3.14 -18.43 3.67
N LEU A 21 2.14 -18.19 2.80
CA LEU A 21 1.76 -16.84 2.38
C LEU A 21 1.31 -15.94 3.54
N GLY A 22 0.67 -16.52 4.55
CA GLY A 22 0.18 -15.77 5.72
C GLY A 22 1.28 -15.19 6.59
N GLU A 23 2.53 -15.64 6.38
CA GLU A 23 3.70 -15.13 7.08
C GLU A 23 4.41 -13.99 6.33
N ILE A 24 4.05 -13.78 5.06
CA ILE A 24 4.58 -12.70 4.23
C ILE A 24 3.71 -11.46 4.42
N SER A 25 4.35 -10.37 4.81
CA SER A 25 3.66 -9.07 4.91
C SER A 25 3.49 -8.42 3.53
N LEU A 26 2.46 -7.58 3.39
CA LEU A 26 2.25 -6.78 2.18
C LEU A 26 3.48 -5.92 1.84
N GLY A 27 4.13 -5.35 2.85
CA GLY A 27 5.33 -4.51 2.72
C GLY A 27 6.52 -5.26 2.14
N GLN A 28 6.70 -6.53 2.51
CA GLN A 28 7.76 -7.36 1.93
C GLN A 28 7.54 -7.58 0.44
N LEU A 29 6.31 -7.84 0.00
CA LEU A 29 6.03 -7.99 -1.43
C LEU A 29 6.13 -6.67 -2.20
N ILE A 30 5.75 -5.54 -1.59
CA ILE A 30 6.00 -4.22 -2.15
C ILE A 30 7.51 -4.00 -2.37
N ALA A 31 8.34 -4.34 -1.39
CA ALA A 31 9.78 -4.20 -1.48
C ALA A 31 10.38 -5.11 -2.57
N MET A 32 9.86 -6.32 -2.74
CA MET A 32 10.26 -7.21 -3.85
C MET A 32 9.85 -6.64 -5.20
N GLN A 33 8.62 -6.13 -5.34
CA GLN A 33 8.11 -5.56 -6.59
C GLN A 33 8.84 -4.28 -6.99
N ALA A 34 9.37 -3.52 -6.04
CA ALA A 34 10.12 -2.29 -6.30
C ALA A 34 11.50 -2.53 -6.95
N LYS A 35 12.01 -3.77 -6.95
CA LYS A 35 13.30 -4.12 -7.55
C LYS A 35 13.08 -4.80 -8.91
N GLU A 36 13.46 -4.13 -10.00
CA GLU A 36 13.34 -4.67 -11.36
C GLU A 36 14.16 -5.95 -11.58
N ASN A 37 15.36 -6.01 -11.01
CA ASN A 37 16.27 -7.16 -11.07
C ASN A 37 16.57 -7.66 -9.65
N LEU A 38 15.61 -8.37 -9.06
CA LEU A 38 15.75 -8.93 -7.71
C LEU A 38 16.71 -10.14 -7.73
N SER A 39 17.84 -10.03 -7.05
CA SER A 39 18.73 -11.18 -6.82
C SER A 39 18.22 -12.07 -5.67
N ASP A 40 18.61 -13.35 -5.67
CA ASP A 40 18.22 -14.31 -4.62
C ASP A 40 18.59 -13.82 -3.21
N MET A 41 19.75 -13.18 -3.07
CA MET A 41 20.23 -12.63 -1.79
C MET A 41 19.37 -11.46 -1.30
N GLU A 42 18.91 -10.61 -2.21
CA GLU A 42 18.00 -9.51 -1.88
C GLU A 42 16.59 -10.02 -1.57
N ALA A 43 16.13 -11.07 -2.26
CA ALA A 43 14.87 -11.72 -1.93
C ALA A 43 14.93 -12.30 -0.50
N ILE A 44 16.03 -12.97 -0.15
CA ILE A 44 16.24 -13.50 1.20
C ILE A 44 16.34 -12.37 2.23
N GLU A 45 17.03 -11.26 1.93
CA GLU A 45 17.07 -10.06 2.79
C GLU A 45 15.65 -9.57 3.10
N ILE A 46 14.84 -9.36 2.07
CA ILE A 46 13.48 -8.84 2.23
C ILE A 46 12.59 -9.82 3.01
N LEU A 47 12.64 -11.11 2.67
CA LEU A 47 11.78 -12.13 3.27
C LEU A 47 12.19 -12.50 4.70
N SER A 48 13.49 -12.52 4.99
CA SER A 48 14.00 -12.85 6.32
C SER A 48 14.14 -11.65 7.25
N GLY A 49 14.18 -10.43 6.70
CA GLY A 49 14.51 -9.22 7.44
C GLY A 49 15.98 -9.15 7.90
N THR A 50 16.84 -10.03 7.39
CA THR A 50 18.27 -10.07 7.73
C THR A 50 19.06 -9.15 6.79
N PRO A 51 19.91 -8.24 7.30
CA PRO A 51 20.66 -7.31 6.45
C PRO A 51 21.53 -8.01 5.40
N LEU A 52 21.61 -7.45 4.18
CA LEU A 52 22.43 -7.99 3.10
C LEU A 52 23.91 -8.20 3.50
N THR A 53 24.46 -7.32 4.33
CA THR A 53 25.84 -7.41 4.81
C THR A 53 26.10 -8.68 5.62
N GLU A 54 25.12 -9.17 6.36
CA GLU A 54 25.23 -10.44 7.10
C GLU A 54 25.12 -11.64 6.16
N LEU A 55 24.22 -11.55 5.17
CA LEU A 55 24.05 -12.59 4.16
C LEU A 55 25.30 -12.76 3.28
N GLN A 56 25.97 -11.66 2.91
CA GLN A 56 27.22 -11.69 2.13
C GLN A 56 28.38 -12.37 2.88
N ASN A 57 28.28 -12.51 4.20
CA ASN A 57 29.29 -13.14 5.05
C ASN A 57 29.07 -14.66 5.23
N ILE A 58 28.07 -15.26 4.57
CA ILE A 58 27.79 -16.70 4.64
C ILE A 58 28.97 -17.50 4.06
N LYS A 59 29.47 -18.48 4.82
CA LYS A 59 30.63 -19.29 4.41
C LYS A 59 30.32 -20.28 3.29
N ASN A 60 29.13 -20.87 3.32
CA ASN A 60 28.70 -21.87 2.36
C ASN A 60 27.35 -21.45 1.74
N PRO A 61 27.33 -20.95 0.50
CA PRO A 61 26.09 -20.57 -0.18
C PRO A 61 25.08 -21.72 -0.31
N GLY A 62 25.54 -22.98 -0.37
CA GLY A 62 24.66 -24.16 -0.45
C GLY A 62 23.79 -24.36 0.80
N ASP A 63 24.12 -23.71 1.92
CA ASP A 63 23.26 -23.73 3.13
C ASP A 63 21.92 -23.01 2.88
N LEU A 64 21.80 -22.21 1.81
CA LEU A 64 20.59 -21.51 1.40
C LEU A 64 19.66 -22.35 0.54
N ASP A 65 20.12 -23.48 -0.02
CA ASP A 65 19.33 -24.31 -0.94
C ASP A 65 18.05 -24.86 -0.31
N ILE A 66 18.04 -24.98 1.03
CA ILE A 66 16.88 -25.38 1.82
C ILE A 66 15.67 -24.45 1.62
N PHE A 67 15.90 -23.19 1.23
CA PHE A 67 14.84 -22.20 1.02
C PHE A 67 14.28 -22.22 -0.42
N ASN A 68 14.97 -22.83 -1.38
CA ASN A 68 14.59 -22.77 -2.80
C ASN A 68 13.19 -23.36 -3.07
N ALA A 69 12.92 -24.57 -2.55
CA ALA A 69 11.62 -25.22 -2.75
C ALA A 69 10.45 -24.47 -2.10
N PRO A 70 10.55 -24.02 -0.82
CA PRO A 70 9.55 -23.13 -0.21
C PRO A 70 9.31 -21.84 -1.00
N LEU A 71 10.36 -21.16 -1.46
CA LEU A 71 10.23 -19.91 -2.23
C LEU A 71 9.50 -20.13 -3.56
N LEU A 72 9.81 -21.22 -4.26
CA LEU A 72 9.10 -21.59 -5.50
C LEU A 72 7.62 -21.88 -5.21
N ALA A 73 7.31 -22.62 -4.14
CA ALA A 73 5.93 -22.89 -3.73
C ALA A 73 5.16 -21.60 -3.39
N LEU A 74 5.81 -20.66 -2.69
CA LEU A 74 5.25 -19.35 -2.37
C LEU A 74 4.93 -18.56 -3.64
N SER A 75 5.79 -18.57 -4.64
CA SER A 75 5.55 -17.85 -5.91
C SER A 75 4.27 -18.33 -6.62
N ALA A 76 4.06 -19.66 -6.66
CA ALA A 76 2.86 -20.25 -7.22
C ALA A 76 1.62 -19.90 -6.39
N ALA A 77 1.75 -19.92 -5.06
CA ALA A 77 0.67 -19.57 -4.15
C ALA A 77 0.25 -18.10 -4.27
N ILE A 78 1.21 -17.16 -4.43
CA ILE A 78 0.92 -15.73 -4.66
C ILE A 78 0.05 -15.56 -5.90
N LYS A 79 0.40 -16.24 -7.01
CA LYS A 79 -0.37 -16.18 -8.25
C LYS A 79 -1.82 -16.65 -8.06
N ASN A 80 -2.03 -17.71 -7.28
CA ASN A 80 -3.36 -18.22 -6.97
C ASN A 80 -4.17 -17.29 -6.06
N LEU A 81 -3.52 -16.49 -5.21
CA LEU A 81 -4.22 -15.54 -4.35
C LEU A 81 -4.87 -14.41 -5.16
N TYR A 82 -4.21 -13.94 -6.23
CA TYR A 82 -4.79 -12.93 -7.13
C TYR A 82 -6.07 -13.42 -7.83
N THR A 83 -6.17 -14.72 -8.10
CA THR A 83 -7.36 -15.32 -8.71
C THR A 83 -8.43 -15.73 -7.70
N SER A 84 -8.16 -15.64 -6.40
CA SER A 84 -9.13 -15.94 -5.36
C SER A 84 -10.16 -14.82 -5.19
N ASP A 85 -11.39 -15.22 -4.87
CA ASP A 85 -12.50 -14.32 -4.51
C ASP A 85 -12.85 -14.39 -3.02
N SER A 86 -12.01 -15.06 -2.21
CA SER A 86 -12.24 -15.19 -0.77
C SER A 86 -12.00 -13.86 -0.06
N LEU A 87 -13.01 -13.34 0.66
CA LEU A 87 -12.89 -12.13 1.46
C LEU A 87 -12.81 -12.48 2.95
N PRO A 88 -11.72 -12.14 3.67
CA PRO A 88 -11.66 -12.33 5.11
C PRO A 88 -12.69 -11.44 5.82
N SER A 89 -13.28 -11.96 6.90
CA SER A 89 -14.30 -11.25 7.68
C SER A 89 -13.71 -10.24 8.67
N THR A 90 -12.46 -10.46 9.09
CA THR A 90 -11.74 -9.62 10.05
C THR A 90 -10.27 -9.51 9.70
N VAL A 91 -9.66 -8.39 10.08
CA VAL A 91 -8.21 -8.15 9.97
C VAL A 91 -7.69 -7.66 11.32
N SER A 92 -6.45 -8.02 11.68
CA SER A 92 -5.84 -7.62 12.95
C SER A 92 -4.68 -6.65 12.74
N PHE A 93 -4.74 -5.50 13.40
CA PHE A 93 -3.68 -4.50 13.41
C PHE A 93 -2.97 -4.47 14.75
N ARG A 94 -1.68 -4.12 14.76
CA ARG A 94 -0.93 -3.84 15.99
C ARG A 94 -0.75 -2.34 16.17
N ILE A 95 -1.66 -1.70 16.91
CA ILE A 95 -1.68 -0.24 17.10
C ILE A 95 -1.26 0.08 18.54
N ASN A 96 -0.25 0.93 18.70
CA ASN A 96 0.28 1.32 20.02
C ASN A 96 0.63 0.12 20.90
N GLY A 97 1.20 -0.93 20.29
CA GLY A 97 1.58 -2.17 20.98
C GLY A 97 0.42 -3.11 21.34
N ARG A 98 -0.83 -2.76 21.02
CA ARG A 98 -2.02 -3.59 21.26
C ARG A 98 -2.53 -4.19 19.95
N ASN A 99 -2.93 -5.46 20.00
CA ASN A 99 -3.61 -6.09 18.88
C ASN A 99 -5.08 -5.67 18.86
N LYS A 100 -5.53 -5.11 17.74
CA LYS A 100 -6.90 -4.68 17.51
C LYS A 100 -7.45 -5.39 16.28
N THR A 101 -8.46 -6.22 16.48
CA THR A 101 -9.17 -6.91 15.39
C THR A 101 -10.33 -6.05 14.92
N ILE A 102 -10.41 -5.86 13.61
CA ILE A 102 -11.37 -5.00 12.93
C ILE A 102 -12.17 -5.85 11.95
N LYS A 103 -13.49 -5.64 11.91
CA LYS A 103 -14.36 -6.28 10.93
C LYS A 103 -14.20 -5.60 9.57
N VAL A 104 -14.03 -6.40 8.52
CA VAL A 104 -14.03 -5.91 7.14
C VAL A 104 -15.48 -5.61 6.75
N ALA A 105 -15.79 -4.38 6.34
CA ALA A 105 -17.14 -4.09 5.86
C ALA A 105 -17.31 -4.59 4.42
N THR A 106 -18.49 -5.15 4.18
CA THR A 106 -18.98 -5.55 2.86
C THR A 106 -19.84 -4.47 2.21
N ASN A 107 -20.01 -3.32 2.88
CA ASN A 107 -20.77 -2.19 2.36
C ASN A 107 -19.91 -0.94 2.39
N LEU A 108 -19.25 -0.68 1.25
CA LEU A 108 -18.31 0.44 1.04
C LEU A 108 -19.02 1.79 0.82
N GLY A 109 -20.36 1.80 0.84
CA GLY A 109 -21.15 3.03 0.68
C GLY A 109 -21.33 3.82 1.98
N VAL A 110 -20.89 3.28 3.13
CA VAL A 110 -21.12 3.86 4.46
C VAL A 110 -19.77 4.22 5.10
N GLU A 111 -19.13 5.24 4.57
CA GLU A 111 -17.80 5.70 5.01
C GLU A 111 -17.78 7.21 5.23
N PRO A 112 -16.86 7.73 6.08
CA PRO A 112 -16.61 9.16 6.15
C PRO A 112 -16.32 9.70 4.74
N ALA A 113 -16.98 10.80 4.36
CA ALA A 113 -16.89 11.32 2.99
C ALA A 113 -15.43 11.52 2.52
N GLY A 114 -14.52 11.91 3.41
CA GLY A 114 -13.09 12.04 3.11
C GLY A 114 -12.43 10.74 2.69
N ALA A 115 -12.57 9.67 3.49
CA ALA A 115 -12.05 8.34 3.16
C ALA A 115 -12.65 7.84 1.84
N TYR A 116 -13.95 8.09 1.65
CA TYR A 116 -14.65 7.68 0.44
C TYR A 116 -14.03 8.30 -0.83
N PHE A 117 -13.78 9.61 -0.82
CA PHE A 117 -13.21 10.33 -1.96
C PHE A 117 -11.74 9.96 -2.21
N ALA A 118 -10.93 9.85 -1.16
CA ALA A 118 -9.52 9.49 -1.30
C ALA A 118 -9.35 8.07 -1.91
N ALA A 119 -10.07 7.09 -1.38
CA ALA A 119 -10.04 5.74 -1.93
C ALA A 119 -10.59 5.68 -3.36
N ARG A 120 -11.65 6.45 -3.67
CA ARG A 120 -12.17 6.56 -5.05
C ARG A 120 -11.12 7.12 -6.01
N ASP A 121 -10.40 8.16 -5.62
CA ASP A 121 -9.38 8.79 -6.47
C ASP A 121 -8.26 7.78 -6.77
N ILE A 122 -7.76 7.05 -5.77
CA ILE A 122 -6.73 5.99 -5.95
C ILE A 122 -7.25 4.88 -6.87
N ILE A 123 -8.46 4.37 -6.62
CA ILE A 123 -9.06 3.29 -7.42
C ILE A 123 -9.21 3.73 -8.88
N THR A 124 -9.72 4.95 -9.11
CA THR A 124 -9.95 5.48 -10.46
C THR A 124 -8.63 5.65 -11.20
N ASP A 125 -7.59 6.16 -10.55
CA ASP A 125 -6.28 6.36 -11.15
C ASP A 125 -5.63 5.03 -11.54
N GLU A 126 -5.70 4.02 -10.68
CA GLU A 126 -5.16 2.68 -10.96
C GLU A 126 -5.88 2.01 -12.14
N ILE A 127 -7.20 2.07 -12.16
CA ILE A 127 -8.02 1.50 -13.26
C ILE A 127 -7.72 2.23 -14.57
N THR A 128 -7.61 3.55 -14.52
CA THR A 128 -7.33 4.36 -15.72
C THR A 128 -5.96 4.00 -16.30
N ARG A 129 -4.93 3.87 -15.46
CA ARG A 129 -3.60 3.41 -15.91
C ARG A 129 -3.65 2.02 -16.54
N HIS A 130 -4.41 1.09 -15.95
CA HIS A 130 -4.57 -0.25 -16.51
C HIS A 130 -5.25 -0.20 -17.89
N ILE A 131 -6.32 0.57 -18.02
CA ILE A 131 -7.03 0.76 -19.29
C ILE A 131 -6.14 1.41 -20.35
N GLU A 132 -5.34 2.41 -19.97
CA GLU A 132 -4.38 3.07 -20.87
C GLU A 132 -3.30 2.11 -21.40
N GLN A 133 -2.90 1.12 -20.59
CA GLN A 133 -1.85 0.16 -20.94
C GLN A 133 -2.37 -1.07 -21.71
N TYR A 134 -3.53 -1.61 -21.31
CA TYR A 134 -4.02 -2.90 -21.77
C TYR A 134 -5.32 -2.82 -22.59
N GLY A 135 -5.91 -1.62 -22.70
CA GLY A 135 -7.18 -1.39 -23.37
C GLY A 135 -8.39 -1.45 -22.43
N GLU A 136 -9.52 -0.93 -22.89
CA GLU A 136 -10.77 -0.84 -22.12
C GLU A 136 -11.55 -2.16 -22.10
N GLU A 137 -11.37 -3.01 -23.11
CA GLU A 137 -12.11 -4.26 -23.26
C GLU A 137 -11.80 -5.24 -22.11
N ASP A 138 -12.86 -5.65 -21.39
CA ASP A 138 -12.82 -6.60 -20.28
C ASP A 138 -11.72 -6.35 -19.25
N TRP A 139 -11.38 -5.07 -19.01
CA TRP A 139 -10.28 -4.66 -18.13
C TRP A 139 -10.36 -5.31 -16.73
N LYS A 140 -11.57 -5.55 -16.22
CA LYS A 140 -11.82 -6.20 -14.92
C LYS A 140 -11.26 -7.62 -14.82
N SER A 141 -11.23 -8.36 -15.93
CA SER A 141 -10.78 -9.76 -15.97
C SER A 141 -9.25 -9.89 -15.84
N SER A 142 -8.53 -8.88 -16.32
CA SER A 142 -7.06 -8.82 -16.31
C SER A 142 -6.50 -7.87 -15.24
N PHE A 143 -7.37 -7.16 -14.51
CA PHE A 143 -6.99 -6.16 -13.54
C PHE A 143 -6.34 -6.78 -12.30
N ASN A 144 -5.07 -6.41 -12.08
CA ASN A 144 -4.34 -6.70 -10.85
C ASN A 144 -3.87 -5.36 -10.27
N PRO A 145 -4.43 -4.91 -9.14
CA PRO A 145 -4.02 -3.64 -8.55
C PRO A 145 -2.58 -3.70 -8.06
N SER A 146 -1.84 -2.59 -8.16
CA SER A 146 -0.51 -2.51 -7.57
C SER A 146 -0.58 -2.65 -6.04
N LEU A 147 0.44 -3.30 -5.47
CA LEU A 147 0.51 -3.55 -4.03
C LEU A 147 0.58 -2.25 -3.22
N ASN A 148 1.17 -1.19 -3.79
CA ASN A 148 1.17 0.14 -3.18
C ASN A 148 -0.22 0.75 -3.11
N SER A 149 -0.97 0.71 -4.21
CA SER A 149 -2.35 1.21 -4.23
C SER A 149 -3.26 0.39 -3.30
N CYS A 150 -3.03 -0.93 -3.19
CA CYS A 150 -3.68 -1.78 -2.17
C CYS A 150 -3.40 -1.27 -0.75
N ALA A 151 -2.15 -0.97 -0.41
CA ALA A 151 -1.80 -0.46 0.91
C ALA A 151 -2.49 0.87 1.22
N LEU A 152 -2.51 1.80 0.27
CA LEU A 152 -3.09 3.14 0.45
C LEU A 152 -4.61 3.11 0.63
N ILE A 153 -5.33 2.33 -0.18
CA ILE A 153 -6.80 2.22 -0.05
C ILE A 153 -7.17 1.64 1.30
N LEU A 154 -6.51 0.55 1.70
CA LEU A 154 -6.74 -0.06 3.01
C LEU A 154 -6.38 0.91 4.14
N ALA A 155 -5.39 1.77 3.95
CA ALA A 155 -5.02 2.78 4.94
C ALA A 155 -6.11 3.83 5.14
N HIS A 156 -6.63 4.42 4.05
CA HIS A 156 -7.77 5.35 4.12
C HIS A 156 -9.00 4.70 4.75
N TYR A 157 -9.24 3.44 4.44
CA TYR A 157 -10.39 2.70 4.94
C TYR A 157 -10.27 2.38 6.44
N PHE A 158 -9.17 1.75 6.85
CA PHE A 158 -9.02 1.26 8.22
C PHE A 158 -8.61 2.35 9.20
N TYR A 159 -8.01 3.46 8.76
CA TYR A 159 -7.44 4.48 9.66
C TYR A 159 -8.37 4.89 10.81
N CYS A 160 -9.59 5.34 10.51
CA CYS A 160 -10.52 5.82 11.53
C CYS A 160 -10.95 4.70 12.48
N VAL A 161 -11.26 3.52 11.93
CA VAL A 161 -11.75 2.38 12.72
C VAL A 161 -10.63 1.81 13.60
N ALA A 162 -9.41 1.78 13.07
CA ALA A 162 -8.26 1.21 13.73
C ALA A 162 -7.71 2.13 14.82
N THR A 163 -7.55 3.42 14.53
CA THR A 163 -6.99 4.40 15.47
C THR A 163 -8.03 5.01 16.41
N GLY A 164 -9.30 5.09 16.00
CA GLY A 164 -10.35 5.82 16.71
C GLY A 164 -10.25 7.34 16.56
N LEU A 165 -9.36 7.83 15.68
CA LEU A 165 -9.14 9.25 15.42
C LEU A 165 -10.07 9.76 14.30
N PRO A 166 -10.38 11.07 14.27
CA PRO A 166 -11.11 11.67 13.15
C PRO A 166 -10.31 11.55 11.86
N TYR A 167 -11.00 11.43 10.73
CA TYR A 167 -10.34 11.27 9.43
C TYR A 167 -9.43 12.45 9.09
N SER A 168 -8.19 12.14 8.73
CA SER A 168 -7.21 13.05 8.15
C SER A 168 -6.51 12.31 7.01
N GLU A 169 -6.53 12.89 5.81
CA GLU A 169 -5.94 12.28 4.60
C GLU A 169 -4.46 11.97 4.80
N GLN A 170 -3.68 12.95 5.29
CA GLN A 170 -2.26 12.79 5.57
C GLN A 170 -1.98 11.67 6.59
N GLN A 171 -2.74 11.63 7.69
CA GLN A 171 -2.52 10.62 8.73
C GLN A 171 -2.96 9.23 8.27
N ALA A 172 -3.96 9.16 7.38
CA ALA A 172 -4.36 7.92 6.75
C ALA A 172 -3.29 7.42 5.76
N GLU A 173 -2.64 8.30 5.01
CA GLU A 173 -1.50 7.92 4.16
C GLU A 173 -0.31 7.42 5.00
N GLU A 174 0.03 8.11 6.09
CA GLU A 174 1.05 7.66 7.04
C GLU A 174 0.70 6.29 7.66
N PHE A 175 -0.59 6.02 7.86
CA PHE A 175 -1.07 4.73 8.34
C PHE A 175 -0.86 3.58 7.33
N ALA A 176 -0.53 3.86 6.07
CA ALA A 176 -0.16 2.83 5.10
C ALA A 176 1.07 2.02 5.56
N GLU A 177 1.98 2.61 6.34
CA GLU A 177 3.11 1.88 6.93
C GLU A 177 2.65 0.79 7.92
N GLN A 178 1.53 1.00 8.61
CA GLN A 178 0.93 -0.03 9.47
C GLN A 178 0.22 -1.10 8.64
N VAL A 179 -0.45 -0.71 7.55
CA VAL A 179 -1.09 -1.64 6.61
C VAL A 179 -0.07 -2.54 5.93
N LYS A 180 1.11 -2.03 5.60
CA LYS A 180 2.22 -2.82 5.02
C LYS A 180 2.65 -3.98 5.92
N GLN A 181 2.40 -3.92 7.22
CA GLN A 181 2.73 -5.01 8.16
C GLN A 181 1.69 -6.14 8.16
N LEU A 182 0.52 -5.95 7.54
CA LEU A 182 -0.50 -6.98 7.44
C LEU A 182 -0.01 -8.15 6.59
N ALA A 183 -0.47 -9.36 6.95
CA ALA A 183 -0.30 -10.53 6.11
C ALA A 183 -0.90 -10.30 4.73
N PHE A 184 -0.16 -10.69 3.70
CA PHE A 184 -0.57 -10.52 2.32
C PHE A 184 -1.88 -11.25 2.00
N THR A 185 -2.10 -12.41 2.63
CA THR A 185 -3.32 -13.22 2.53
C THR A 185 -4.56 -12.48 2.99
N ASP A 186 -4.41 -11.54 3.92
CA ASP A 186 -5.52 -10.76 4.45
C ASP A 186 -5.68 -9.47 3.66
N ALA A 187 -4.58 -8.79 3.35
CA ALA A 187 -4.61 -7.48 2.71
C ALA A 187 -5.08 -7.55 1.25
N LEU A 188 -4.53 -8.45 0.44
CA LEU A 188 -4.81 -8.47 -1.01
C LEU A 188 -6.30 -8.70 -1.31
N PRO A 189 -6.98 -9.71 -0.73
CA PRO A 189 -8.37 -9.97 -1.12
C PRO A 189 -9.32 -8.85 -0.69
N ILE A 190 -9.04 -8.20 0.44
CA ILE A 190 -9.79 -7.00 0.86
C ILE A 190 -9.55 -5.88 -0.15
N ALA A 191 -8.30 -5.56 -0.49
CA ALA A 191 -8.01 -4.50 -1.45
C ALA A 191 -8.65 -4.77 -2.82
N LYS A 192 -8.52 -5.98 -3.35
CA LYS A 192 -9.16 -6.40 -4.61
C LYS A 192 -10.67 -6.21 -4.56
N TYR A 193 -11.32 -6.62 -3.47
CA TYR A 193 -12.74 -6.38 -3.27
C TYR A 193 -13.10 -4.89 -3.34
N PHE A 194 -12.28 -4.01 -2.77
CA PHE A 194 -12.47 -2.56 -2.83
C PHE A 194 -12.36 -2.05 -4.27
N PHE A 195 -11.32 -2.42 -5.01
CA PHE A 195 -11.17 -1.99 -6.41
C PHE A 195 -12.34 -2.43 -7.31
N LEU A 196 -12.86 -3.64 -7.09
CA LEU A 196 -13.92 -4.21 -7.94
C LEU A 196 -15.34 -3.78 -7.55
N SER A 197 -15.57 -3.52 -6.26
CA SER A 197 -16.91 -3.31 -5.70
C SER A 197 -17.17 -1.87 -5.25
N TYR A 198 -16.22 -0.95 -5.45
CA TYR A 198 -16.40 0.43 -5.04
C TYR A 198 -17.59 1.09 -5.77
N PRO A 199 -18.50 1.78 -5.07
CA PRO A 199 -19.66 2.37 -5.70
C PRO A 199 -19.28 3.64 -6.49
N ASN A 200 -20.00 3.89 -7.58
CA ASN A 200 -19.89 5.11 -8.41
C ASN A 200 -18.54 5.34 -9.12
N LEU A 201 -17.79 4.29 -9.45
CA LEU A 201 -16.56 4.39 -10.23
C LEU A 201 -16.78 4.96 -11.65
N SER A 202 -18.00 4.85 -12.19
CA SER A 202 -18.38 5.40 -13.50
C SER A 202 -18.63 6.91 -13.52
N LYS A 203 -18.68 7.58 -12.36
CA LYS A 203 -18.91 9.03 -12.33
C LYS A 203 -17.60 9.75 -12.64
N PRO A 204 -17.61 10.80 -13.49
CA PRO A 204 -16.41 11.55 -13.84
C PRO A 204 -15.72 12.14 -12.60
N LYS A 205 -14.39 12.26 -12.67
CA LYS A 205 -13.53 12.84 -11.63
C LYS A 205 -14.08 14.21 -11.20
N THR A 206 -14.52 14.30 -9.96
CA THR A 206 -14.60 15.58 -9.25
C THR A 206 -13.45 15.62 -8.26
N GLY A 207 -12.23 15.51 -8.77
CA GLY A 207 -11.04 15.28 -7.95
C GLY A 207 -10.83 16.42 -6.95
N PHE A 208 -10.64 16.06 -5.69
CA PHE A 208 -10.25 17.01 -4.65
C PHE A 208 -8.89 17.65 -5.01
N TRP A 209 -8.00 16.88 -5.65
CA TRP A 209 -6.75 17.33 -6.26
C TRP A 209 -6.93 18.40 -7.34
N GLN A 210 -8.01 18.40 -8.13
CA GLN A 210 -8.30 19.52 -9.01
C GLN A 210 -8.64 20.78 -8.20
N ARG A 211 -9.34 20.67 -7.07
CA ARG A 211 -9.63 21.82 -6.19
C ARG A 211 -8.38 22.34 -5.49
N VAL A 212 -7.46 21.45 -5.09
CA VAL A 212 -6.16 21.83 -4.52
C VAL A 212 -5.28 22.45 -5.59
N GLN A 213 -5.09 21.84 -6.76
CA GLN A 213 -4.36 22.44 -7.89
C GLN A 213 -4.97 23.79 -8.34
N LEU A 214 -6.30 23.92 -8.37
CA LEU A 214 -6.97 25.19 -8.68
C LEU A 214 -6.74 26.25 -7.58
N ARG A 215 -6.70 25.87 -6.30
CA ARG A 215 -6.37 26.78 -5.20
C ARG A 215 -4.90 27.20 -5.21
N TRP A 216 -4.00 26.31 -5.60
CA TRP A 216 -2.57 26.60 -5.71
C TRP A 216 -2.25 27.46 -6.94
N LYS A 217 -2.95 27.23 -8.07
CA LYS A 217 -2.88 28.11 -9.26
C LYS A 217 -3.55 29.49 -9.05
N LYS A 218 -4.38 29.66 -8.01
CA LYS A 218 -5.02 30.95 -7.64
C LYS A 218 -4.24 31.76 -6.60
N ARG A 219 -2.97 31.41 -6.29
CA ARG A 219 -2.07 32.23 -5.46
C ARG A 219 -0.95 32.91 -6.27
N PRO A 220 -1.31 33.69 -7.32
CA PRO A 220 -0.60 34.95 -7.50
C PRO A 220 -1.53 36.12 -7.88
N GLU A 221 -2.59 36.42 -7.11
CA GLU A 221 -3.32 37.69 -7.26
C GLU A 221 -3.79 38.27 -5.90
N LEU A 222 -2.92 38.20 -4.89
CA LEU A 222 -3.03 39.05 -3.70
C LEU A 222 -1.75 39.88 -3.54
N SER A 223 -1.49 40.71 -4.55
CA SER A 223 -0.68 41.91 -4.42
C SER A 223 -1.59 43.14 -4.55
N LEU A 224 -2.50 43.29 -3.61
CA LEU A 224 -3.18 44.55 -3.34
C LEU A 224 -2.96 44.88 -1.87
N PHE A 225 -2.60 46.13 -1.62
CA PHE A 225 -2.35 46.81 -0.33
C PHE A 225 -0.90 46.91 0.16
N LYS A 226 -0.16 47.83 -0.46
CA LYS A 226 0.72 48.85 0.15
C LYS A 226 0.79 50.00 -0.87
N ASN A 227 0.41 51.26 -0.66
CA ASN A 227 0.10 52.04 0.53
C ASN A 227 -0.90 53.14 0.15
N LEU A 228 -1.84 53.41 1.07
CA LEU A 228 -2.52 54.69 1.18
C LEU A 228 -1.51 55.76 1.63
N ALA A 229 -1.41 56.85 0.88
CA ALA A 229 -0.99 58.14 1.41
C ALA A 229 -1.89 59.22 0.79
N THR A 230 -2.93 59.54 1.54
CA THR A 230 -3.78 60.74 1.45
C THR A 230 -2.97 62.03 1.60
N SER A 231 -3.22 63.02 0.73
CA SER A 231 -3.61 64.38 1.14
C SER A 231 -3.83 65.34 -0.06
N ILE A 232 -5.10 65.55 -0.40
CA ILE A 232 -5.85 66.82 -0.63
C ILE A 232 -5.07 68.09 -1.07
N LEU A 233 -5.50 68.71 -2.18
CA LEU A 233 -5.99 70.12 -2.33
C LEU A 233 -5.92 70.55 -3.81
N LEU A 234 -7.06 70.56 -4.52
CA LEU A 234 -7.91 71.72 -4.89
C LEU A 234 -7.35 72.68 -5.96
N THR A 235 -8.05 72.69 -7.12
CA THR A 235 -8.29 73.79 -8.09
C THR A 235 -7.07 74.43 -8.77
N ARG A 236 -7.05 74.63 -10.09
CA ARG A 236 -8.08 75.26 -10.94
C ARG A 236 -7.87 74.87 -12.40
#